data_AF-A0A5J4NXZ6-F1
#
_entry.id   AF-A0A5J4NXZ6-F1
#
_cell.length_a   1.000
_cell.length_b   1.000
_cell.length_c   1.000
_cell.angle_alpha   90.00
_cell.angle_beta   90.00
_cell.angle_gamma   90.00
#
_symmetry.space_group_name_H-M   'P 1'
#
loop_
_entity.id
_entity.type
_entity.pdbx_description
1 polymer ?
#
loop_
_entity_poly.entity_id
_entity_poly.type
_entity_poly.pdbx_seq_one_letter_code
_entity_poly.pdbx_strand_id
1 'polypeptide(L)'
;MSAFDKIYRSALPMKFFTKGWGKPSTLLKLIENFKSVSMLKKFEQFAGGDFPIVVDMRTEHKNTVLVEGSFVSPFERALTNVMDAENSIARFQLVLPKEWSTKYKPICIHLAGTGDHTYSRRRFFLANRLLSDGIGSLIVMNPFYWKRKPKDQK
;
A
#
# COMPACT_ATOMS: atom_id res chain seq x y z
N MET A 1 17.81 -22.94 24.46
CA MET A 1 16.37 -22.79 24.13
C MET A 1 15.67 -24.06 24.61
N SER A 2 14.68 -23.95 25.51
CA SER A 2 14.05 -25.09 26.22
C SER A 2 13.21 -25.99 25.28
N ALA A 3 13.08 -27.28 25.60
CA ALA A 3 12.21 -28.21 24.87
C ALA A 3 10.73 -27.77 24.90
N PHE A 4 10.29 -27.18 26.00
CA PHE A 4 8.95 -26.61 26.14
C PHE A 4 8.70 -25.47 25.16
N ASP A 5 9.69 -24.57 25.00
CA ASP A 5 9.61 -23.42 24.09
C ASP A 5 9.51 -23.87 22.61
N LYS A 6 10.20 -24.97 22.25
CA LYS A 6 10.08 -25.59 20.91
C LYS A 6 8.68 -26.15 20.67
N ILE A 7 8.13 -26.88 21.63
CA ILE A 7 6.79 -27.50 21.52
C ILE A 7 5.71 -26.42 21.44
N TYR A 8 5.75 -25.44 22.34
CA TYR A 8 4.80 -24.32 22.38
C TYR A 8 4.79 -23.52 21.07
N ARG A 9 5.96 -23.13 20.55
CA ARG A 9 6.05 -22.42 19.26
C ARG A 9 5.64 -23.26 18.06
N SER A 10 5.79 -24.59 18.13
CA SER A 10 5.35 -25.49 17.05
C SER A 10 3.83 -25.66 16.99
N ALA A 11 3.15 -25.54 18.14
CA ALA A 11 1.70 -25.72 18.30
C ALA A 11 0.91 -24.43 18.05
N LEU A 12 1.55 -23.26 18.04
CA LEU A 12 0.88 -22.00 17.70
C LEU A 12 0.51 -22.00 16.20
N PRO A 13 -0.78 -21.80 15.85
CA PRO A 13 -1.24 -21.81 14.47
C PRO A 13 -0.70 -20.63 13.64
N MET A 14 -0.26 -19.55 14.29
CA MET A 14 0.30 -18.37 13.65
C MET A 14 1.83 -18.34 13.77
N LYS A 15 2.52 -18.74 12.69
CA LYS A 15 3.99 -18.80 12.63
C LYS A 15 4.59 -17.49 12.06
N PHE A 16 4.45 -16.38 12.78
CA PHE A 16 5.06 -15.12 12.37
C PHE A 16 6.58 -15.13 12.56
N PHE A 17 7.33 -14.75 11.53
CA PHE A 17 8.79 -14.55 11.57
C PHE A 17 9.63 -15.75 12.07
N THR A 18 9.09 -16.98 11.99
CA THR A 18 9.80 -18.19 12.46
C THR A 18 11.08 -18.49 11.69
N LYS A 19 11.25 -17.91 10.49
CA LYS A 19 12.44 -17.99 9.65
C LYS A 19 13.32 -16.73 9.72
N GLY A 20 13.09 -15.86 10.71
CA GLY A 20 13.78 -14.58 10.87
C GLY A 20 13.11 -13.42 10.12
N TRP A 21 13.81 -12.29 10.10
CA TRP A 21 13.32 -10.99 9.59
C TRP A 21 13.74 -10.73 8.14
N GLY A 22 14.16 -11.77 7.40
CA GLY A 22 14.72 -11.65 6.06
C GLY A 22 16.26 -11.60 6.07
N LYS A 23 16.83 -11.11 4.96
CA LYS A 23 18.29 -11.08 4.75
C LYS A 23 18.94 -10.06 5.68
N PRO A 24 20.01 -10.41 6.43
CA PRO A 24 20.71 -9.48 7.31
C PRO A 24 21.19 -8.20 6.60
N SER A 25 21.63 -8.31 5.34
CA SER A 25 22.06 -7.15 4.54
C SER A 25 20.93 -6.15 4.28
N THR A 26 19.71 -6.63 4.06
CA THR A 26 18.53 -5.76 3.92
C THR A 26 18.24 -5.02 5.22
N LEU A 27 18.34 -5.71 6.36
CA LEU A 27 18.15 -5.09 7.68
C LEU A 27 19.23 -4.03 7.97
N LEU A 28 20.49 -4.32 7.66
CA LEU A 28 21.58 -3.36 7.84
C LEU A 28 21.36 -2.10 6.99
N LYS A 29 21.00 -2.25 5.71
CA LYS A 29 20.63 -1.12 4.84
C LYS A 29 19.49 -0.28 5.43
N LEU A 30 18.46 -0.92 5.99
CA LEU A 30 17.35 -0.21 6.63
C LEU A 30 17.82 0.58 7.86
N ILE A 31 18.69 0.00 8.70
CA ILE A 31 19.23 0.65 9.90
C ILE A 31 20.11 1.85 9.51
N GLU A 32 21.02 1.66 8.57
CA GLU A 32 21.94 2.70 8.08
C GLU A 32 21.18 3.91 7.52
N ASN A 33 20.04 3.65 6.86
CA ASN A 33 19.24 4.69 6.22
C ASN A 33 18.01 5.11 7.02
N PHE A 34 17.82 4.58 8.23
CA PHE A 34 16.62 4.78 9.04
C PHE A 34 16.26 6.26 9.17
N LYS A 35 17.25 7.09 9.50
CA LYS A 35 17.08 8.55 9.65
C LYS A 35 16.62 9.23 8.35
N SER A 36 17.08 8.76 7.19
CA SER A 36 16.73 9.33 5.89
C SER A 36 15.30 8.97 5.49
N VAL A 37 14.84 7.75 5.81
CA VAL A 37 13.47 7.31 5.50
C VAL A 37 12.44 7.72 6.55
N SER A 38 12.84 7.93 7.80
CA SER A 38 11.92 8.27 8.90
C SER A 38 11.67 9.77 9.03
N MET A 39 12.53 10.63 8.45
CA MET A 39 12.37 12.09 8.51
C MET A 39 11.64 12.61 7.27
N LEU A 40 10.46 13.22 7.46
CA LEU A 40 9.61 13.72 6.38
C LEU A 40 10.37 14.59 5.36
N LYS A 41 11.09 15.62 5.82
CA LYS A 41 11.85 16.53 4.94
C LYS A 41 12.88 15.82 4.07
N LYS A 42 13.48 14.73 4.58
CA LYS A 42 14.44 13.94 3.81
C LYS A 42 13.71 12.99 2.87
N PHE A 43 12.63 12.38 3.34
CA PHE A 43 11.81 11.49 2.53
C PHE A 43 11.21 12.20 1.31
N GLU A 44 10.80 13.47 1.47
CA GLU A 44 10.30 14.32 0.38
C GLU A 44 11.30 14.48 -0.77
N GLN A 45 12.61 14.39 -0.51
CA GLN A 45 13.62 14.45 -1.57
C GLN A 45 13.57 13.21 -2.48
N PHE A 46 13.19 12.05 -1.92
CA PHE A 46 13.00 10.81 -2.67
C PHE A 46 11.59 10.69 -3.25
N ALA A 47 10.59 11.25 -2.54
CA ALA A 47 9.20 11.32 -2.93
C ALA A 47 8.88 12.51 -3.86
N GLY A 48 9.87 13.34 -4.17
CA GLY A 48 9.76 14.51 -5.05
C GLY A 48 10.15 14.22 -6.50
N GLY A 49 9.72 15.11 -7.39
CA GLY A 49 9.92 15.00 -8.84
C GLY A 49 8.79 14.25 -9.54
N ASP A 50 8.96 14.01 -10.85
CA ASP A 50 7.95 13.33 -11.64
C ASP A 50 7.83 11.85 -11.25
N PHE A 51 6.60 11.42 -10.96
CA PHE A 51 6.26 10.02 -10.77
C PHE A 51 5.42 9.58 -11.97
N PRO A 52 5.95 8.75 -12.87
CA PRO A 52 5.15 8.19 -13.94
C PRO A 52 4.08 7.31 -13.30
N ILE A 53 2.83 7.78 -13.38
CA ILE A 53 1.65 7.02 -12.97
C ILE A 53 1.19 6.22 -14.19
N VAL A 54 1.13 4.91 -14.04
CA VAL A 54 0.56 4.01 -15.03
C VAL A 54 -0.92 3.84 -14.72
N VAL A 55 -1.78 4.08 -15.70
CA VAL A 55 -3.19 3.73 -15.62
C VAL A 55 -3.32 2.28 -16.08
N ASP A 56 -3.54 1.37 -15.12
CA ASP A 56 -3.64 -0.07 -15.37
C ASP A 56 -5.00 -0.39 -16.00
N MET A 57 -6.07 0.27 -15.54
CA MET A 57 -7.44 0.02 -15.99
C MET A 57 -8.32 1.23 -15.74
N ARG A 58 -9.22 1.52 -16.67
CA ARG A 58 -10.30 2.50 -16.49
C ARG A 58 -11.64 1.86 -16.82
N THR A 59 -12.60 1.97 -15.91
CA THR A 59 -13.95 1.44 -16.07
C THR A 59 -14.95 2.54 -15.80
N GLU A 60 -15.90 2.70 -16.71
CA GLU A 60 -17.00 3.65 -16.54
C GLU A 60 -18.29 2.93 -16.18
N HIS A 61 -18.98 3.46 -15.18
CA HIS A 61 -20.33 3.08 -14.81
C HIS A 61 -21.26 4.27 -15.03
N LYS A 62 -22.56 4.09 -14.75
CA LYS A 62 -23.58 5.12 -15.00
C LYS A 62 -23.21 6.49 -14.39
N ASN A 63 -22.79 6.51 -13.13
CA ASN A 63 -22.51 7.75 -12.39
C ASN A 63 -21.06 7.83 -11.87
N THR A 64 -20.18 6.92 -12.28
CA THR A 64 -18.87 6.73 -11.65
C THR A 64 -17.82 6.40 -12.69
N VAL A 65 -16.61 6.90 -12.49
CA VAL A 65 -15.40 6.45 -13.18
C VAL A 65 -14.48 5.80 -12.15
N LEU A 66 -14.09 4.56 -12.44
CA LEU A 66 -13.11 3.82 -11.68
C LEU A 66 -11.79 3.81 -12.46
N VAL A 67 -10.70 4.16 -11.80
CA VAL A 67 -9.35 4.06 -12.36
C VAL A 67 -8.50 3.24 -11.41
N GLU A 68 -7.94 2.12 -11.88
CA GLU A 68 -6.84 1.44 -11.20
C GLU A 68 -5.53 1.90 -11.82
N GLY A 69 -4.56 2.19 -10.97
CA GLY A 69 -3.26 2.62 -11.42
C GLY A 69 -2.15 2.18 -10.48
N SER A 70 -0.94 2.37 -10.96
CA SER A 70 0.27 1.96 -10.28
C SER A 70 1.41 2.95 -10.51
N PHE A 71 2.36 2.97 -9.59
CA PHE A 71 3.57 3.78 -9.67
C PHE A 71 4.68 3.13 -8.84
N VAL A 72 5.94 3.48 -9.12
CA VAL A 72 7.07 3.03 -8.31
C VAL A 72 6.96 3.65 -6.92
N SER A 73 6.98 2.81 -5.89
CA SER A 73 6.90 3.25 -4.50
C SER A 73 8.04 4.24 -4.20
N PRO A 74 7.75 5.39 -3.56
CA PRO A 74 8.79 6.33 -3.12
C PRO A 74 9.84 5.67 -2.23
N PHE A 75 9.45 4.63 -1.47
CA PHE A 75 10.38 3.87 -0.65
C PHE A 75 11.40 3.08 -1.48
N GLU A 76 11.05 2.61 -2.69
CA GLU A 76 11.98 1.90 -3.57
C GLU A 76 13.04 2.86 -4.12
N ARG A 77 12.62 4.10 -4.43
CA ARG A 77 13.53 5.17 -4.85
C ARG A 77 14.45 5.59 -3.72
N ALA A 78 13.96 5.62 -2.48
CA ALA A 78 14.76 5.94 -1.30
C ALA A 78 15.77 4.84 -0.98
N LEU A 79 15.34 3.57 -1.04
CA LEU A 79 16.15 2.40 -0.71
C LEU A 79 15.95 1.28 -1.75
N THR A 80 16.83 1.28 -2.75
CA THR A 80 16.77 0.33 -3.85
C THR A 80 17.04 -1.11 -3.40
N ASN A 81 16.28 -2.04 -3.97
CA ASN A 81 16.39 -3.48 -3.71
C ASN A 81 16.12 -3.89 -2.24
N VAL A 82 15.38 -3.08 -1.49
CA VAL A 82 14.91 -3.43 -0.14
C VAL A 82 13.53 -4.08 -0.19
N MET A 83 12.66 -3.65 -1.11
CA MET A 83 11.36 -4.28 -1.31
C MET A 83 11.43 -5.36 -2.37
N ASP A 84 10.59 -6.39 -2.22
CA ASP A 84 10.37 -7.37 -3.27
C ASP A 84 9.65 -6.73 -4.47
N ALA A 85 9.79 -7.35 -5.64
CA ALA A 85 9.25 -6.83 -6.90
C ALA A 85 7.74 -6.57 -6.86
N GLU A 86 6.98 -7.41 -6.15
CA GLU A 86 5.53 -7.23 -5.99
C GLU A 86 5.19 -6.00 -5.14
N ASN A 87 6.04 -5.65 -4.18
CA ASN A 87 5.77 -4.59 -3.22
C ASN A 87 6.38 -3.23 -3.63
N SER A 88 7.43 -3.24 -4.47
CA SER A 88 8.08 -2.05 -4.99
C SER A 88 7.16 -1.22 -5.89
N ILE A 89 6.13 -1.83 -6.44
CA ILE A 89 5.05 -1.14 -7.17
C ILE A 89 3.91 -0.81 -6.20
N ALA A 90 3.73 0.49 -5.94
CA ALA A 90 2.55 1.00 -5.28
C ALA A 90 1.35 0.95 -6.23
N ARG A 91 0.18 0.62 -5.68
CA ARG A 91 -1.06 0.46 -6.45
C ARG A 91 -2.18 1.25 -5.78
N PHE A 92 -3.07 1.80 -6.58
CA PHE A 92 -4.23 2.53 -6.09
C PHE A 92 -5.48 2.26 -6.93
N GLN A 93 -6.62 2.60 -6.35
CA GLN A 93 -7.90 2.66 -7.03
C GLN A 93 -8.53 4.03 -6.76
N LEU A 94 -8.80 4.77 -7.82
CA LEU A 94 -9.48 6.06 -7.79
C LEU A 94 -10.94 5.87 -8.19
N VAL A 95 -11.85 6.32 -7.32
CA VAL A 95 -13.30 6.32 -7.53
C VAL A 95 -13.74 7.76 -7.70
N LEU A 96 -14.23 8.13 -8.88
CA LEU A 96 -14.64 9.50 -9.18
C LEU A 96 -16.11 9.55 -9.55
N PRO A 97 -16.85 10.59 -9.13
CA PRO A 97 -18.14 10.87 -9.72
C PRO A 97 -17.96 11.36 -11.17
N LYS A 98 -18.92 11.03 -12.05
CA LYS A 98 -18.95 11.60 -13.40
C LYS A 98 -19.31 13.10 -13.39
N GLU A 99 -20.18 13.48 -12.47
CA GLU A 99 -20.62 14.85 -12.26
C GLU A 99 -20.24 15.29 -10.85
N TRP A 100 -19.61 16.46 -10.74
CA TRP A 100 -19.14 16.99 -9.46
C TRP A 100 -20.14 17.99 -8.91
N SER A 101 -20.49 17.84 -7.63
CA SER A 101 -21.38 18.78 -6.91
C SER A 101 -20.73 20.15 -6.68
N THR A 102 -19.40 20.23 -6.76
CA THR A 102 -18.63 21.47 -6.57
C THR A 102 -17.52 21.60 -7.60
N LYS A 103 -17.11 22.84 -7.88
CA LYS A 103 -15.95 23.13 -8.74
C LYS A 103 -14.61 22.62 -8.18
N TYR A 104 -14.56 22.34 -6.88
CA TYR A 104 -13.33 21.98 -6.17
C TYR A 104 -12.93 20.52 -6.35
N LYS A 105 -13.87 19.67 -6.80
CA LYS A 105 -13.66 18.23 -7.04
C LYS A 105 -12.96 17.52 -5.87
N PRO A 106 -13.57 17.53 -4.66
CA PRO A 106 -12.93 17.03 -3.45
C PRO A 106 -12.63 15.54 -3.56
N ILE A 107 -11.45 15.13 -3.07
CA ILE A 107 -11.02 13.72 -3.03
C ILE A 107 -10.61 13.36 -1.60
N CYS A 108 -11.18 12.28 -1.07
CA CYS A 108 -10.75 11.68 0.18
C CYS A 108 -9.66 10.61 -0.08
N ILE A 109 -8.55 10.70 0.64
CA ILE A 109 -7.48 9.69 0.58
C ILE A 109 -7.73 8.65 1.67
N HIS A 110 -7.91 7.40 1.26
CA HIS A 110 -8.17 6.29 2.17
C HIS A 110 -6.88 5.52 2.45
N LEU A 111 -6.35 5.66 3.66
CA LEU A 111 -5.28 4.81 4.17
C LEU A 111 -5.86 3.49 4.69
N ALA A 112 -5.05 2.44 4.68
CA ALA A 112 -5.49 1.12 5.10
C ALA A 112 -5.62 1.05 6.64
N GLY A 113 -6.70 0.44 7.10
CA GLY A 113 -6.86 0.03 8.50
C GLY A 113 -6.34 -1.39 8.74
N THR A 114 -6.29 -1.81 10.00
CA THR A 114 -5.94 -3.19 10.39
C THR A 114 -6.86 -4.21 9.74
N GLY A 115 -6.30 -5.26 9.13
CA GLY A 115 -7.07 -6.32 8.48
C GLY A 115 -7.71 -5.90 7.15
N ASP A 116 -7.21 -4.85 6.51
CA ASP A 116 -7.59 -4.49 5.15
C ASP A 116 -6.59 -5.04 4.11
N HIS A 117 -7.11 -5.89 3.23
CA HIS A 117 -6.30 -6.64 2.28
C HIS A 117 -6.44 -6.14 0.84
N THR A 118 -7.59 -5.59 0.47
CA THR A 118 -7.93 -5.21 -0.92
C THR A 118 -8.53 -3.81 -0.95
N TYR A 119 -9.10 -3.40 -2.09
CA TYR A 119 -9.88 -2.17 -2.16
C TYR A 119 -11.30 -2.33 -1.64
N SER A 120 -11.81 -3.57 -1.56
CA SER A 120 -13.25 -3.85 -1.49
C SER A 120 -13.92 -3.25 -0.25
N ARG A 121 -13.30 -3.38 0.93
CA ARG A 121 -13.89 -2.86 2.19
C ARG A 121 -13.98 -1.34 2.15
N ARG A 122 -12.87 -0.66 1.87
CA ARG A 122 -12.84 0.81 1.76
C ARG A 122 -13.74 1.32 0.66
N ARG A 123 -13.81 0.63 -0.47
CA ARG A 123 -14.72 0.99 -1.56
C ARG A 123 -16.17 0.89 -1.15
N PHE A 124 -16.58 -0.25 -0.59
CA PHE A 124 -17.97 -0.52 -0.24
C PHE A 124 -18.48 0.35 0.92
N PHE A 125 -17.71 0.41 2.02
CA PHE A 125 -18.16 1.08 3.23
C PHE A 125 -17.91 2.59 3.24
N LEU A 126 -16.87 3.07 2.53
CA LEU A 126 -16.45 4.48 2.59
C LEU A 126 -16.62 5.18 1.24
N ALA A 127 -15.90 4.73 0.20
CA ALA A 127 -15.85 5.45 -1.08
C ALA A 127 -17.22 5.58 -1.74
N ASN A 128 -18.05 4.52 -1.70
CA ASN A 128 -19.38 4.56 -2.29
C ASN A 128 -20.33 5.55 -1.59
N ARG A 129 -20.14 5.78 -0.28
CA ARG A 129 -20.91 6.79 0.48
C ARG A 129 -20.43 8.20 0.17
N LEU A 130 -19.11 8.41 0.13
CA LEU A 130 -18.55 9.69 -0.29
C LEU A 130 -18.94 10.06 -1.73
N LEU A 131 -19.01 9.06 -2.61
CA LEU A 131 -19.41 9.22 -3.98
C LEU A 131 -20.85 9.74 -4.11
N SER A 132 -21.79 9.30 -3.25
CA SER A 132 -23.16 9.84 -3.26
C SER A 132 -23.21 11.31 -2.85
N ASP A 133 -22.22 11.80 -2.12
CA ASP A 133 -22.08 13.20 -1.70
C ASP A 133 -21.27 14.03 -2.73
N GLY A 134 -20.89 13.42 -3.87
CA GLY A 134 -20.07 14.07 -4.91
C GLY A 134 -18.59 14.18 -4.54
N ILE A 135 -18.10 13.38 -3.60
CA ILE A 135 -16.71 13.34 -3.17
C ILE A 135 -16.01 12.12 -3.78
N GLY A 136 -14.91 12.36 -4.49
CA GLY A 136 -14.05 11.31 -5.04
C GLY A 136 -13.26 10.59 -3.94
N SER A 137 -12.69 9.44 -4.25
CA SER A 137 -11.91 8.65 -3.30
C SER A 137 -10.66 8.06 -3.95
N LEU A 138 -9.49 8.30 -3.36
CA LEU A 138 -8.24 7.64 -3.71
C LEU A 138 -7.93 6.56 -2.66
N ILE A 139 -7.98 5.30 -3.06
CA ILE A 139 -7.74 4.15 -2.19
C ILE A 139 -6.36 3.57 -2.50
N VAL A 140 -5.43 3.65 -1.55
CA VAL A 140 -4.06 3.13 -1.73
C VAL A 140 -3.97 1.69 -1.24
N MET A 141 -3.44 0.77 -2.05
CA MET A 141 -3.25 -0.63 -1.65
C MET A 141 -2.16 -0.74 -0.58
N ASN A 142 -2.46 -1.47 0.49
CA ASN A 142 -1.51 -1.70 1.58
C ASN A 142 -0.28 -2.50 1.06
N PRO A 143 0.96 -2.13 1.43
CA PRO A 143 2.13 -2.97 1.20
C PRO A 143 1.93 -4.37 1.77
N PHE A 144 2.46 -5.42 1.13
CA PHE A 144 2.39 -6.82 1.60
C PHE A 144 1.00 -7.49 1.58
N TYR A 145 0.01 -6.88 0.93
CA TYR A 145 -1.32 -7.46 0.75
C TYR A 145 -1.72 -7.58 -0.73
N TRP A 146 -2.57 -8.56 -1.03
CA TRP A 146 -3.15 -8.78 -2.36
C TRP A 146 -2.09 -8.75 -3.49
N LYS A 147 -2.23 -7.85 -4.47
CA LYS A 147 -1.31 -7.67 -5.61
C LYS A 147 0.09 -7.17 -5.20
N ARG A 148 0.27 -6.78 -3.93
CA ARG A 148 1.55 -6.35 -3.33
C ARG A 148 2.09 -7.35 -2.30
N LYS A 149 1.50 -8.55 -2.19
CA LYS A 149 1.97 -9.63 -1.31
C LYS A 149 3.15 -10.35 -2.00
N PRO A 150 4.35 -10.41 -1.39
CA PRO A 150 5.46 -11.24 -1.86
C PRO A 150 5.05 -12.72 -2.00
N LYS A 151 5.61 -13.40 -2.99
CA LYS A 151 5.26 -14.79 -3.33
C LYS A 151 5.57 -15.78 -2.22
N ASP A 152 6.59 -15.51 -1.42
CA ASP A 152 7.07 -16.34 -0.32
C ASP A 152 6.45 -15.98 1.04
N GLN A 153 5.66 -14.90 1.11
CA GLN A 153 4.89 -14.56 2.30
C GLN A 153 3.76 -15.59 2.46
N LYS A 154 3.88 -16.46 3.47
CA LYS A 154 2.87 -17.45 3.83
C LYS A 154 1.87 -16.82 4.79
#